data_AF-A0A3T0M0I9-F1
#
_entry.id   AF-A0A3T0M0I9-F1
#
_cell.length_a   1.000
_cell.length_b   1.000
_cell.length_c   1.000
_cell.angle_alpha   90.00
_cell.angle_beta   90.00
_cell.angle_gamma   90.00
#
_symmetry.space_group_name_H-M   'P 1'
#
loop_
_entity.id
_entity.type
_entity.pdbx_description
1 polymer ?
#
loop_
_entity_poly.entity_id
_entity_poly.type
_entity_poly.pdbx_seq_one_letter_code
_entity_poly.pdbx_strand_id
1 'polypeptide(L)'
;MYLSEEQIIKVIIEYVMDKRYTQAILIEGEWGSGKTFFVKGKLFTELKDHIGTKTEYKQSIIYTSLYGIENLQQVMKEIYASLMESFLDDKIGQGKGEAIGKGINFMSKLVSAGLGHFNIDKEDLPNITELKKLKNAVLIFDDLERCNISVNQIFGFINNLVEHNDIKVIIVANQDEIGNMKLTEDLAQKYAIVLNKNLCLQTGNDKKEGNNGSQEQNQDKPISKDELIKYTEKLFSNDILYKKIKEKLIGVTIHYHSDFRNVYKSVLKEYIKDNDVNKYLFTKRNLVLNIFESKEHYNIRTLIFAIMAFEKIDILIKEIKFEQKYIDEQRENILKYCMTLAIHLKLGKKPYSWKDGTVKSGNISIDDDYLFGEHIFGYKFVDDYLLYRSFNCEEIKNLLIHIMEDRKEEDQYKKFQNSLSYNSLVAWWELEDDEIRDKLTYILKELEEKNIILYTLKV
;
A
#
# COMPACT_ATOMS: atom_id res chain seq x y z
N MET A 1 -17.84 4.77 8.79
CA MET A 1 -17.76 3.44 9.43
C MET A 1 -17.33 2.46 8.37
N TYR A 2 -16.13 1.87 8.50
CA TYR A 2 -15.63 0.90 7.51
C TYR A 2 -16.16 -0.49 7.83
N LEU A 3 -16.50 -1.26 6.79
CA LEU A 3 -16.92 -2.66 6.95
C LEU A 3 -15.68 -3.53 7.18
N SER A 4 -15.79 -4.51 8.07
CA SER A 4 -14.77 -5.55 8.19
C SER A 4 -14.76 -6.45 6.95
N GLU A 5 -13.65 -7.13 6.67
CA GLU A 5 -13.55 -8.05 5.53
C GLU A 5 -14.65 -9.13 5.55
N GLU A 6 -15.03 -9.63 6.73
CA GLU A 6 -16.13 -10.59 6.90
C GLU A 6 -17.49 -9.99 6.54
N GLN A 7 -17.73 -8.72 6.90
CA GLN A 7 -18.96 -8.02 6.53
C GLN A 7 -19.00 -7.76 5.02
N ILE A 8 -17.88 -7.38 4.42
CA ILE A 8 -17.74 -7.20 2.97
C ILE A 8 -18.08 -8.51 2.23
N ILE A 9 -17.51 -9.63 2.68
CA ILE A 9 -17.80 -10.95 2.11
C ILE A 9 -19.30 -11.26 2.17
N LYS A 10 -19.95 -11.03 3.32
CA LYS A 10 -21.40 -11.26 3.48
C LYS A 10 -22.23 -10.44 2.50
N VAL A 11 -21.94 -9.15 2.36
CA VAL A 11 -22.63 -8.26 1.41
C VAL A 11 -22.47 -8.76 -0.03
N ILE A 12 -21.26 -9.20 -0.40
CA ILE A 12 -20.99 -9.69 -1.75
C ILE A 12 -21.70 -11.03 -2.01
N ILE A 13 -21.69 -11.95 -1.05
CA ILE A 13 -22.41 -13.22 -1.17
C ILE A 13 -23.92 -12.97 -1.33
N GLU A 14 -24.50 -12.09 -0.51
CA GLU A 14 -25.92 -11.71 -0.63
C GLU A 14 -26.23 -11.15 -2.03
N TYR A 15 -25.39 -10.22 -2.51
CA TYR A 15 -25.52 -9.63 -3.84
C TYR A 15 -25.50 -10.67 -4.96
N VAL A 16 -24.58 -11.63 -4.90
CA VAL A 16 -24.43 -12.64 -5.94
C VAL A 16 -25.61 -13.62 -5.92
N MET A 17 -26.14 -13.94 -4.74
CA MET A 17 -27.21 -14.92 -4.56
C MET A 17 -28.59 -14.36 -4.88
N ASP A 18 -28.82 -13.08 -4.63
CA ASP A 18 -30.12 -12.44 -4.84
C ASP A 18 -30.24 -11.85 -6.25
N LYS A 19 -31.09 -12.47 -7.06
CA LYS A 19 -31.36 -12.07 -8.46
C LYS A 19 -31.99 -10.70 -8.61
N ARG A 20 -32.52 -10.10 -7.54
CA ARG A 20 -33.10 -8.74 -7.59
C ARG A 20 -32.04 -7.67 -7.82
N TYR A 21 -30.78 -7.94 -7.46
CA TYR A 21 -29.69 -6.99 -7.70
C TYR A 21 -29.20 -7.08 -9.15
N THR A 22 -29.51 -6.08 -9.96
CA THR A 22 -29.15 -6.01 -11.39
C THR A 22 -28.06 -4.98 -11.69
N GLN A 23 -27.34 -4.51 -10.66
CA GLN A 23 -26.29 -3.51 -10.75
C GLN A 23 -24.97 -4.10 -10.25
N ALA A 24 -23.83 -3.58 -10.71
CA ALA A 24 -22.54 -4.05 -10.25
C ALA A 24 -22.19 -3.57 -8.84
N ILE A 25 -21.33 -4.30 -8.14
CA ILE A 25 -20.67 -3.84 -6.91
C ILE A 25 -19.31 -3.24 -7.25
N LEU A 26 -18.94 -2.14 -6.60
CA LEU A 26 -17.61 -1.55 -6.67
C LEU A 26 -16.89 -1.67 -5.31
N ILE A 27 -15.74 -2.32 -5.30
CA ILE A 27 -14.79 -2.33 -4.18
C ILE A 27 -13.76 -1.23 -4.43
N GLU A 28 -13.88 -0.14 -3.69
CA GLU A 28 -13.06 1.06 -3.83
C GLU A 28 -12.00 1.15 -2.74
N GLY A 29 -10.81 1.63 -3.07
CA GLY A 29 -9.80 2.02 -2.08
C GLY A 29 -8.49 2.42 -2.74
N GLU A 30 -7.57 2.95 -1.95
CA GLU A 30 -6.28 3.46 -2.45
C GLU A 30 -5.34 2.36 -2.99
N TRP A 31 -4.31 2.76 -3.71
CA TRP A 31 -3.25 1.85 -4.13
C TRP A 31 -2.44 1.32 -2.96
N GLY A 32 -2.32 -0.01 -2.88
CA GLY A 32 -1.60 -0.67 -1.79
C GLY A 32 -2.42 -0.87 -0.52
N SER A 33 -3.70 -0.51 -0.52
CA SER A 33 -4.62 -0.79 0.58
C SER A 33 -4.94 -2.28 0.74
N GLY A 34 -4.64 -3.13 -0.23
CA GLY A 34 -4.83 -4.58 -0.13
C GLY A 34 -6.03 -5.16 -0.87
N LYS A 35 -6.75 -4.37 -1.67
CA LYS A 35 -7.94 -4.84 -2.43
C LYS A 35 -7.70 -6.16 -3.17
N THR A 36 -6.69 -6.20 -4.05
CA THR A 36 -6.35 -7.40 -4.83
C THR A 36 -5.94 -8.57 -3.92
N PHE A 37 -5.26 -8.29 -2.79
CA PHE A 37 -4.87 -9.30 -1.81
C PHE A 37 -6.11 -9.92 -1.13
N PHE A 38 -7.06 -9.09 -0.69
CA PHE A 38 -8.34 -9.53 -0.15
C PHE A 38 -9.17 -10.31 -1.17
N VAL A 39 -9.27 -9.79 -2.40
CA VAL A 39 -10.05 -10.40 -3.47
C VAL A 39 -9.51 -11.80 -3.80
N LYS A 40 -8.21 -11.93 -4.07
CA LYS A 40 -7.61 -13.22 -4.44
C LYS A 40 -7.49 -14.19 -3.26
N GLY A 41 -7.13 -13.69 -2.08
CA GLY A 41 -6.83 -14.53 -0.92
C GLY A 41 -8.05 -14.99 -0.14
N LYS A 42 -9.06 -14.12 0.02
CA LYS A 42 -10.25 -14.39 0.86
C LYS A 42 -11.53 -14.45 0.05
N LEU A 43 -11.92 -13.36 -0.61
CA LEU A 43 -13.21 -13.26 -1.28
C LEU A 43 -13.41 -14.34 -2.34
N PHE A 44 -12.39 -14.59 -3.17
CA PHE A 44 -12.47 -15.59 -4.22
C PHE A 44 -12.65 -17.01 -3.68
N THR A 45 -12.00 -17.33 -2.55
CA THR A 45 -12.16 -18.61 -1.85
C THR A 45 -13.57 -18.75 -1.29
N GLU A 46 -14.05 -17.73 -0.56
CA GLU A 46 -15.38 -17.72 0.04
C GLU A 46 -16.50 -17.84 -1.00
N LEU A 47 -16.37 -17.13 -2.13
CA LEU A 47 -17.29 -17.29 -3.25
C LEU A 47 -17.24 -18.71 -3.82
N LYS A 48 -16.05 -19.30 -4.00
CA LYS A 48 -15.95 -20.69 -4.48
C LYS A 48 -16.64 -21.68 -3.56
N ASP A 49 -16.53 -21.47 -2.24
CA ASP A 49 -17.11 -22.36 -1.25
C ASP A 49 -18.63 -22.22 -1.13
N HIS A 50 -19.17 -21.01 -1.30
CA HIS A 50 -20.63 -20.76 -1.19
C HIS A 50 -21.40 -20.99 -2.49
N ILE A 51 -20.83 -20.66 -3.65
CA ILE A 51 -21.57 -20.64 -4.93
C ILE A 51 -20.84 -21.32 -6.09
N GLY A 52 -19.61 -21.79 -5.89
CA GLY A 52 -18.77 -22.33 -6.95
C GLY A 52 -19.31 -23.57 -7.64
N THR A 53 -18.60 -24.05 -8.66
CA THR A 53 -19.02 -25.18 -9.53
C THR A 53 -19.29 -26.50 -8.77
N LYS A 54 -18.69 -26.68 -7.59
CA LYS A 54 -18.86 -27.85 -6.72
C LYS A 54 -20.05 -27.74 -5.75
N THR A 55 -20.73 -26.61 -5.71
CA THR A 55 -21.91 -26.37 -4.85
C THR A 55 -23.20 -26.70 -5.59
N GLU A 56 -24.34 -26.60 -4.90
CA GLU A 56 -25.66 -26.72 -5.54
C GLU A 56 -25.94 -25.62 -6.58
N TYR A 57 -25.31 -24.44 -6.44
CA TYR A 57 -25.50 -23.27 -7.32
C TYR A 57 -24.72 -23.36 -8.63
N LYS A 58 -23.59 -24.08 -8.62
CA LYS A 58 -22.74 -24.37 -9.80
C LYS A 58 -22.30 -23.14 -10.60
N GLN A 59 -21.98 -22.04 -9.93
CA GLN A 59 -21.51 -20.82 -10.61
C GLN A 59 -20.01 -20.87 -10.91
N SER A 60 -19.62 -20.27 -12.04
CA SER A 60 -18.20 -20.04 -12.36
C SER A 60 -17.78 -18.67 -11.84
N ILE A 61 -16.62 -18.56 -11.21
CA ILE A 61 -16.10 -17.27 -10.70
C ILE A 61 -14.84 -16.95 -11.48
N ILE A 62 -14.86 -15.80 -12.16
CA ILE A 62 -13.82 -15.39 -13.10
C ILE A 62 -13.21 -14.10 -12.60
N TYR A 63 -11.90 -14.13 -12.38
CA TYR A 63 -11.12 -12.95 -12.07
C TYR A 63 -10.37 -12.50 -13.33
N THR A 64 -10.50 -11.22 -13.69
CA THR A 64 -9.90 -10.61 -14.88
C THR A 64 -9.27 -9.28 -14.46
N SER A 65 -7.95 -9.13 -14.65
CA SER A 65 -7.29 -7.84 -14.44
C SER A 65 -7.43 -7.01 -15.70
N LEU A 66 -7.92 -5.78 -15.58
CA LEU A 66 -8.07 -4.85 -16.71
C LEU A 66 -6.79 -4.07 -17.02
N TYR A 67 -5.71 -4.32 -16.29
CA TYR A 67 -4.44 -3.63 -16.43
C TYR A 67 -3.89 -3.76 -17.86
N GLY A 68 -3.72 -2.61 -18.54
CA GLY A 68 -3.13 -2.55 -19.87
C GLY A 68 -3.99 -3.15 -20.99
N ILE A 69 -5.24 -3.54 -20.72
CA ILE A 69 -6.14 -4.02 -21.76
C ILE A 69 -6.49 -2.85 -22.70
N GLU A 70 -6.32 -3.09 -24.01
CA GLU A 70 -6.42 -2.04 -25.04
C GLU A 70 -7.79 -1.98 -25.71
N ASN A 71 -8.55 -3.08 -25.74
CA ASN A 71 -9.87 -3.14 -26.37
C ASN A 71 -10.78 -4.20 -25.76
N LEU A 72 -12.09 -4.06 -25.97
CA LEU A 72 -13.10 -4.95 -25.38
C LEU A 72 -12.94 -6.41 -25.84
N GLN A 73 -12.33 -6.66 -27.00
CA GLN A 73 -12.10 -8.01 -27.50
C GLN A 73 -11.09 -8.77 -26.63
N GLN A 74 -10.06 -8.08 -26.12
CA GLN A 74 -9.10 -8.65 -25.17
C GLN A 74 -9.76 -9.02 -23.83
N VAL A 75 -10.58 -8.12 -23.24
CA VAL A 75 -11.36 -8.43 -22.02
C VAL A 75 -12.17 -9.72 -22.22
N MET A 76 -12.89 -9.77 -23.34
CA MET A 76 -13.74 -10.89 -23.70
C MET A 76 -12.96 -12.20 -23.90
N LYS A 77 -11.78 -12.12 -24.53
CA LYS A 77 -10.89 -13.27 -24.72
C LYS A 77 -10.43 -13.85 -23.38
N GLU A 78 -10.09 -12.99 -22.41
CA GLU A 78 -9.68 -13.44 -21.07
C GLU A 78 -10.82 -14.13 -20.32
N ILE A 79 -12.02 -13.55 -20.34
CA ILE A 79 -13.22 -14.17 -19.73
C ILE A 79 -13.48 -15.55 -20.36
N TYR A 80 -13.45 -15.65 -21.69
CA TYR A 80 -13.72 -16.90 -22.39
C TYR A 80 -12.62 -17.95 -22.13
N ALA A 81 -11.35 -17.55 -22.13
CA ALA A 81 -10.25 -18.44 -21.80
C ALA A 81 -10.40 -19.02 -20.39
N SER A 82 -10.73 -18.18 -19.39
CA SER A 82 -10.95 -18.62 -18.02
C SER A 82 -12.15 -19.55 -17.87
N LEU A 83 -13.25 -19.27 -18.59
CA LEU A 83 -14.39 -20.19 -18.68
C LEU A 83 -13.94 -21.54 -19.22
N MET A 84 -13.21 -21.57 -20.33
CA MET A 84 -12.79 -22.82 -20.97
C MET A 84 -11.78 -23.60 -20.15
N GLU A 85 -10.83 -22.96 -19.49
CA GLU A 85 -9.87 -23.62 -18.59
C GLU A 85 -10.57 -24.37 -17.47
N SER A 86 -11.59 -23.76 -16.86
CA SER A 86 -12.39 -24.41 -15.80
C SER A 86 -13.11 -25.68 -16.27
N PHE A 87 -13.33 -25.86 -17.57
CA PHE A 87 -13.91 -27.07 -18.17
C PHE A 87 -12.85 -28.08 -18.65
N LEU A 88 -11.64 -27.62 -19.00
CA LEU A 88 -10.57 -28.48 -19.50
C LEU A 88 -9.90 -29.29 -18.40
N ASP A 89 -9.92 -28.81 -17.15
CA ASP A 89 -9.46 -29.59 -15.99
C ASP A 89 -10.34 -30.83 -15.73
N ASP A 90 -11.58 -30.86 -16.21
CA ASP A 90 -12.47 -32.04 -16.12
C ASP A 90 -12.32 -33.01 -17.31
N LYS A 91 -11.63 -32.62 -18.40
CA LYS A 91 -11.40 -33.47 -19.58
C LYS A 91 -10.01 -33.25 -20.17
N ILE A 92 -9.05 -34.06 -19.71
CA ILE A 92 -7.73 -34.19 -20.33
C ILE A 92 -7.91 -34.64 -21.80
N GLY A 93 -7.51 -33.80 -22.76
CA GLY A 93 -7.49 -34.18 -24.17
C GLY A 93 -6.94 -33.11 -25.11
N GLN A 94 -6.11 -33.54 -26.06
CA GLN A 94 -5.43 -32.74 -27.08
C GLN A 94 -6.42 -31.93 -27.95
N GLY A 95 -6.65 -30.66 -27.61
CA GLY A 95 -7.54 -29.79 -28.40
C GLY A 95 -7.47 -28.29 -28.06
N LYS A 96 -6.47 -27.88 -27.27
CA LYS A 96 -6.36 -26.51 -26.74
C LYS A 96 -6.33 -25.43 -27.84
N GLY A 97 -5.69 -25.70 -28.98
CA GLY A 97 -5.53 -24.72 -30.06
C GLY A 97 -6.80 -24.43 -30.88
N GLU A 98 -7.55 -25.47 -31.26
CA GLU A 98 -8.73 -25.32 -32.14
C GLU A 98 -9.96 -24.74 -31.41
N ALA A 99 -10.13 -25.07 -30.12
CA ALA A 99 -11.23 -24.54 -29.31
C ALA A 99 -11.09 -23.03 -29.04
N ILE A 100 -9.87 -22.57 -28.76
CA ILE A 100 -9.56 -21.14 -28.57
C ILE A 100 -9.79 -20.35 -29.87
N GLY A 101 -9.37 -20.91 -31.02
CA GLY A 101 -9.56 -20.28 -32.33
C GLY A 101 -11.04 -20.11 -32.73
N LYS A 102 -11.89 -21.11 -32.47
CA LYS A 102 -13.34 -21.03 -32.72
C LYS A 102 -14.04 -20.07 -31.74
N GLY A 103 -13.58 -20.01 -30.48
CA GLY A 103 -14.06 -19.04 -29.49
C GLY A 103 -13.80 -17.59 -29.90
N ILE A 104 -12.62 -17.27 -30.45
CA ILE A 104 -12.28 -15.91 -30.90
C ILE A 104 -13.23 -15.42 -32.02
N ASN A 105 -13.56 -16.27 -32.98
CA ASN A 105 -14.52 -15.95 -34.05
C ASN A 105 -15.98 -15.79 -33.56
N PHE A 106 -16.34 -16.46 -32.46
CA PHE A 106 -17.63 -16.27 -31.80
C PHE A 106 -17.68 -14.91 -31.07
N MET A 107 -16.62 -14.57 -30.35
CA MET A 107 -16.57 -13.35 -29.54
C MET A 107 -16.54 -12.07 -30.39
N SER A 108 -15.87 -12.10 -31.55
CA SER A 108 -15.92 -10.97 -32.49
C SER A 108 -17.34 -10.69 -32.96
N LYS A 109 -18.15 -11.72 -33.21
CA LYS A 109 -19.56 -11.59 -33.63
C LYS A 109 -20.47 -11.05 -32.51
N LEU A 110 -20.30 -11.47 -31.26
CA LEU A 110 -21.08 -10.93 -30.13
C LEU A 110 -20.80 -9.45 -29.85
N VAL A 111 -19.53 -9.05 -29.92
CA VAL A 111 -19.13 -7.65 -29.75
C VAL A 111 -19.70 -6.78 -30.88
N SER A 112 -19.68 -7.26 -32.12
CA SER A 112 -20.31 -6.57 -33.26
C SER A 112 -21.83 -6.42 -33.10
N ALA A 113 -22.51 -7.46 -32.59
CA ALA A 113 -23.95 -7.44 -32.34
C ALA A 113 -24.37 -6.39 -31.31
N GLY A 114 -23.59 -6.27 -30.21
CA GLY A 114 -23.87 -5.33 -29.13
C GLY A 114 -23.49 -3.88 -29.42
N LEU A 115 -22.64 -3.64 -30.42
CA LEU A 115 -22.17 -2.29 -30.82
C LEU A 115 -22.93 -1.69 -32.01
N GLY A 116 -23.98 -2.36 -32.50
CA GLY A 116 -24.92 -1.79 -33.48
C GLY A 116 -24.40 -1.64 -34.91
N HIS A 117 -23.35 -2.37 -35.32
CA HIS A 117 -22.87 -2.38 -36.71
C HIS A 117 -22.92 -3.79 -37.34
N PHE A 118 -23.81 -3.89 -38.35
CA PHE A 118 -23.92 -4.83 -39.47
C PHE A 118 -24.26 -6.32 -39.25
N ASN A 119 -25.09 -6.79 -40.20
CA ASN A 119 -25.72 -8.09 -40.37
C ASN A 119 -24.92 -9.29 -39.87
N ILE A 120 -25.48 -9.96 -38.87
CA ILE A 120 -25.05 -11.29 -38.45
C ILE A 120 -26.10 -12.27 -38.97
N ASP A 121 -25.68 -13.17 -39.86
CA ASP A 121 -26.51 -14.25 -40.35
C ASP A 121 -26.93 -15.17 -39.19
N LYS A 122 -28.23 -15.48 -39.12
CA LYS A 122 -28.86 -16.24 -38.02
C LYS A 122 -28.36 -17.69 -37.90
N GLU A 123 -27.71 -18.22 -38.94
CA GLU A 123 -27.23 -19.60 -39.00
C GLU A 123 -25.88 -19.82 -38.31
N ASP A 124 -25.20 -18.74 -37.90
CA ASP A 124 -23.90 -18.77 -37.20
C ASP A 124 -24.03 -18.59 -35.67
N LEU A 125 -25.25 -18.56 -35.14
CA LEU A 125 -25.49 -18.39 -33.70
C LEU A 125 -25.05 -19.66 -32.92
N PRO A 126 -24.38 -19.53 -31.76
CA PRO A 126 -23.76 -20.64 -31.07
C PRO A 126 -24.77 -21.57 -30.41
N ASN A 127 -24.28 -22.77 -30.07
CA ASN A 127 -24.94 -23.69 -29.16
C ASN A 127 -25.34 -22.96 -27.86
N ILE A 128 -26.64 -22.92 -27.60
CA ILE A 128 -27.35 -22.34 -26.44
C ILE A 128 -26.66 -22.64 -25.09
N THR A 129 -25.89 -23.73 -25.02
CA THR A 129 -25.13 -24.20 -23.86
C THR A 129 -24.00 -23.27 -23.43
N GLU A 130 -23.29 -22.59 -24.34
CA GLU A 130 -22.16 -21.71 -23.99
C GLU A 130 -22.63 -20.36 -23.45
N LEU A 131 -23.69 -19.80 -24.02
CA LEU A 131 -24.35 -18.58 -23.52
C LEU A 131 -24.98 -18.80 -22.14
N LYS A 132 -25.57 -19.98 -21.88
CA LYS A 132 -26.09 -20.35 -20.56
C LYS A 132 -25.00 -20.42 -19.48
N LYS A 133 -23.78 -20.83 -19.84
CA LYS A 133 -22.66 -20.90 -18.90
C LYS A 133 -22.16 -19.52 -18.50
N LEU A 134 -22.14 -18.59 -19.46
CA LEU A 134 -21.75 -17.20 -19.20
C LEU A 134 -22.77 -16.48 -18.29
N LYS A 135 -24.06 -16.82 -18.42
CA LYS A 135 -25.13 -16.35 -17.51
C LYS A 135 -25.03 -16.89 -16.07
N ASN A 136 -24.33 -17.99 -15.85
CA ASN A 136 -24.09 -18.56 -14.52
C ASN A 136 -22.69 -18.20 -13.98
N ALA A 137 -22.10 -17.11 -14.49
CA ALA A 137 -20.79 -16.66 -14.05
C ALA A 137 -20.88 -15.39 -13.17
N VAL A 138 -19.95 -15.29 -12.23
CA VAL A 138 -19.64 -14.07 -11.48
C VAL A 138 -18.32 -13.53 -12.00
N LEU A 139 -18.32 -12.30 -12.48
CA LEU A 139 -17.13 -11.65 -13.04
C LEU A 139 -16.55 -10.66 -12.04
N ILE A 140 -15.24 -10.76 -11.80
CA ILE A 140 -14.48 -9.83 -10.97
C ILE A 140 -13.48 -9.11 -11.88
N PHE A 141 -13.69 -7.82 -12.08
CA PHE A 141 -12.79 -6.95 -12.83
C PHE A 141 -11.90 -6.15 -11.88
N ASP A 142 -10.58 -6.31 -11.95
CA ASP A 142 -9.60 -5.60 -11.11
C ASP A 142 -8.80 -4.57 -11.91
N ASP A 143 -8.16 -3.63 -11.22
CA ASP A 143 -7.32 -2.57 -11.79
C ASP A 143 -8.01 -1.72 -12.89
N LEU A 144 -9.30 -1.41 -12.72
CA LEU A 144 -10.08 -0.62 -13.70
C LEU A 144 -9.40 0.71 -14.08
N GLU A 145 -8.80 1.40 -13.12
CA GLU A 145 -8.13 2.68 -13.33
C GLU A 145 -6.90 2.60 -14.23
N ARG A 146 -6.39 1.38 -14.49
CA ARG A 146 -5.21 1.09 -15.32
C ARG A 146 -5.57 0.46 -16.66
N CYS A 147 -6.85 0.49 -17.02
CA CYS A 147 -7.33 0.04 -18.32
C CYS A 147 -7.11 1.13 -19.37
N ASN A 148 -6.57 0.78 -20.54
CA ASN A 148 -6.34 1.74 -21.62
C ASN A 148 -7.65 2.09 -22.36
N ILE A 149 -8.67 1.24 -22.24
CA ILE A 149 -10.00 1.50 -22.78
C ILE A 149 -10.64 2.69 -22.05
N SER A 150 -11.43 3.50 -22.75
CA SER A 150 -12.19 4.55 -22.07
C SER A 150 -13.13 3.95 -21.03
N VAL A 151 -13.17 4.56 -19.85
CA VAL A 151 -14.02 4.11 -18.73
C VAL A 151 -15.48 3.99 -19.17
N ASN A 152 -15.96 4.89 -20.03
CA ASN A 152 -17.31 4.85 -20.59
C ASN A 152 -17.58 3.58 -21.42
N GLN A 153 -16.62 3.13 -22.23
CA GLN A 153 -16.77 1.91 -23.02
C GLN A 153 -16.78 0.67 -22.11
N ILE A 154 -15.89 0.62 -21.11
CA ILE A 154 -15.91 -0.46 -20.12
C ILE A 154 -17.21 -0.47 -19.33
N PHE A 155 -17.69 0.69 -18.89
CA PHE A 155 -18.94 0.79 -18.14
C PHE A 155 -20.15 0.45 -18.99
N GLY A 156 -20.19 0.87 -20.26
CA GLY A 156 -21.23 0.45 -21.20
C GLY A 156 -21.22 -1.08 -21.42
N PHE A 157 -20.03 -1.67 -21.55
CA PHE A 157 -19.86 -3.11 -21.64
C PHE A 157 -20.37 -3.82 -20.37
N ILE A 158 -19.96 -3.38 -19.18
CA ILE A 158 -20.42 -3.96 -17.91
C ILE A 158 -21.93 -3.79 -17.76
N ASN A 159 -22.48 -2.61 -18.07
CA ASN A 159 -23.91 -2.35 -17.99
C ASN A 159 -24.73 -3.37 -18.80
N ASN A 160 -24.26 -3.71 -20.00
CA ASN A 160 -24.89 -4.74 -20.82
C ASN A 160 -24.82 -6.13 -20.18
N LEU A 161 -23.77 -6.45 -19.42
CA LEU A 161 -23.66 -7.73 -18.70
C LEU A 161 -24.64 -7.80 -17.52
N VAL A 162 -24.69 -6.76 -16.68
CA VAL A 162 -25.56 -6.75 -15.50
C VAL A 162 -27.04 -6.53 -15.85
N GLU A 163 -27.39 -5.49 -16.62
CA GLU A 163 -28.81 -5.15 -16.89
C GLU A 163 -29.48 -6.13 -17.86
N HIS A 164 -28.79 -6.53 -18.94
CA HIS A 164 -29.41 -7.29 -20.03
C HIS A 164 -29.13 -8.80 -19.99
N ASN A 165 -28.05 -9.22 -19.34
CA ASN A 165 -27.65 -10.63 -19.31
C ASN A 165 -27.77 -11.30 -17.93
N ASP A 166 -28.15 -10.55 -16.89
CA ASP A 166 -28.29 -11.04 -15.50
C ASP A 166 -26.99 -11.66 -14.96
N ILE A 167 -25.85 -11.08 -15.36
CA ILE A 167 -24.52 -11.53 -14.94
C ILE A 167 -24.06 -10.68 -13.77
N LYS A 168 -23.62 -11.31 -12.68
CA LYS A 168 -23.09 -10.61 -11.51
C LYS A 168 -21.69 -10.11 -11.79
N VAL A 169 -21.48 -8.80 -11.63
CA VAL A 169 -20.18 -8.15 -11.80
C VAL A 169 -19.75 -7.49 -10.50
N ILE A 170 -18.49 -7.69 -10.13
CA ILE A 170 -17.77 -7.02 -9.05
C ILE A 170 -16.59 -6.29 -9.69
N ILE A 171 -16.48 -5.00 -9.43
CA ILE A 171 -15.40 -4.14 -9.92
C ILE A 171 -14.51 -3.80 -8.75
N VAL A 172 -13.20 -3.81 -8.94
CA VAL A 172 -12.19 -3.42 -7.96
C VAL A 172 -11.39 -2.29 -8.59
N ALA A 173 -11.36 -1.13 -7.93
CA ALA A 173 -10.73 0.06 -8.49
C ALA A 173 -10.22 1.02 -7.42
N ASN A 174 -9.34 1.93 -7.84
CA ASN A 174 -9.10 3.19 -7.14
C ASN A 174 -9.79 4.32 -7.91
N GLN A 175 -10.91 4.86 -7.42
CA GLN A 175 -11.68 5.85 -8.19
C GLN A 175 -10.92 7.16 -8.38
N ASP A 176 -10.11 7.57 -7.41
CA ASP A 176 -9.35 8.82 -7.48
C ASP A 176 -8.33 8.80 -8.62
N GLU A 177 -7.98 7.62 -9.14
CA GLU A 177 -7.04 7.42 -10.25
C GLU A 177 -7.74 7.21 -11.60
N ILE A 178 -9.06 7.02 -11.60
CA ILE A 178 -9.83 6.81 -12.83
C ILE A 178 -9.84 8.09 -13.64
N GLY A 179 -9.29 8.04 -14.86
CA GLY A 179 -9.29 9.16 -15.79
C GLY A 179 -8.08 10.12 -15.64
N ASN A 180 -7.29 10.01 -14.57
CA ASN A 180 -6.03 10.75 -14.42
C ASN A 180 -5.03 10.42 -15.54
N MET A 181 -5.02 9.18 -16.03
CA MET A 181 -4.15 8.76 -17.13
C MET A 181 -4.48 9.47 -18.46
N LYS A 182 -5.73 9.90 -18.65
CA LYS A 182 -6.15 10.68 -19.83
C LYS A 182 -5.94 12.17 -19.68
N LEU A 183 -5.80 12.69 -18.45
CA LEU A 183 -5.47 14.09 -18.22
C LEU A 183 -4.12 14.43 -18.86
N THR A 184 -3.17 13.49 -18.86
CA THR A 184 -1.85 13.64 -19.50
C THR A 184 -1.84 13.57 -21.03
N GLU A 185 -2.89 13.05 -21.66
CA GLU A 185 -3.03 13.09 -23.12
C GLU A 185 -3.33 14.53 -23.58
N ASP A 186 -2.73 14.96 -24.69
CA ASP A 186 -2.97 16.29 -25.27
C ASP A 186 -2.76 17.46 -24.29
N LEU A 187 -1.87 17.27 -23.29
CA LEU A 187 -1.66 18.20 -22.19
C LEU A 187 -1.37 19.63 -22.67
N ALA A 188 -0.57 19.76 -23.72
CA ALA A 188 -0.25 21.06 -24.33
C ALA A 188 -1.51 21.79 -24.86
N GLN A 189 -2.44 21.05 -25.47
CA GLN A 189 -3.68 21.61 -26.02
C GLN A 189 -4.64 22.00 -24.89
N LYS A 190 -4.74 21.16 -23.86
CA LYS A 190 -5.53 21.45 -22.66
C LYS A 190 -5.00 22.69 -21.93
N TYR A 191 -3.69 22.79 -21.75
CA TYR A 191 -3.06 23.98 -21.17
C TYR A 191 -3.29 25.21 -22.04
N ALA A 192 -3.22 25.11 -23.37
CA ALA A 192 -3.54 26.22 -24.26
C ALA A 192 -5.00 26.71 -24.09
N ILE A 193 -5.95 25.80 -23.85
CA ILE A 193 -7.35 26.17 -23.56
C ILE A 193 -7.48 26.85 -22.20
N VAL A 194 -6.82 26.33 -21.16
CA VAL A 194 -6.86 26.94 -19.81
C VAL A 194 -6.22 28.33 -19.79
N LEU A 195 -5.14 28.53 -20.57
CA LEU A 195 -4.46 29.82 -20.71
C LEU A 195 -5.21 30.82 -21.61
N ASN A 196 -6.33 30.42 -22.21
CA ASN A 196 -7.12 31.30 -23.04
C ASN A 196 -7.76 32.41 -22.20
N LYS A 197 -7.36 33.66 -22.45
CA LYS A 197 -7.81 34.85 -21.71
C LYS A 197 -9.32 35.10 -21.79
N ASN A 198 -10.02 34.50 -22.74
CA ASN A 198 -11.47 34.62 -22.89
C ASN A 198 -12.24 33.56 -22.06
N LEU A 199 -11.55 32.62 -21.42
CA LEU A 199 -12.16 31.59 -20.59
C LEU A 199 -12.32 32.10 -19.15
N CYS A 200 -13.55 32.43 -18.75
CA CYS A 200 -13.83 32.87 -17.39
C CYS A 200 -13.96 31.67 -16.44
N LEU A 201 -12.90 31.38 -15.68
CA LEU A 201 -12.86 30.30 -14.71
C LEU A 201 -13.36 30.79 -13.35
N GLN A 202 -14.69 30.82 -13.15
CA GLN A 202 -15.26 31.13 -11.84
C GLN A 202 -14.85 30.07 -10.80
N THR A 203 -14.24 30.50 -9.70
CA THR A 203 -13.92 29.67 -8.53
C THR A 203 -15.06 29.74 -7.52
N GLY A 204 -15.43 28.60 -6.93
CA GLY A 204 -16.60 28.47 -6.07
C GLY A 204 -16.51 29.13 -4.70
N ASN A 205 -15.68 30.16 -4.53
CA ASN A 205 -15.54 30.92 -3.29
C ASN A 205 -15.95 32.39 -3.39
N ASP A 206 -16.65 32.80 -4.45
CA ASP A 206 -17.31 34.10 -4.48
C ASP A 206 -18.67 34.02 -3.78
N LYS A 207 -18.66 33.76 -2.47
CA LYS A 207 -19.77 34.22 -1.62
C LYS A 207 -19.69 35.74 -1.61
N LYS A 208 -20.59 36.34 -2.39
CA LYS A 208 -21.04 37.73 -2.36
C LYS A 208 -20.72 38.42 -1.04
N GLU A 209 -19.67 39.23 -1.02
CA GLU A 209 -19.64 40.44 -0.20
C GLU A 209 -19.82 41.62 -1.16
N GLY A 210 -20.77 42.48 -0.80
CA GLY A 210 -21.33 43.49 -1.68
C GLY A 210 -20.42 44.66 -1.98
N ASN A 211 -20.86 45.41 -3.00
CA ASN A 211 -20.55 46.81 -3.27
C ASN A 211 -19.08 47.21 -3.31
N ASN A 212 -18.55 47.40 -4.51
CA ASN A 212 -18.60 48.70 -5.17
C ASN A 212 -18.05 48.58 -6.60
N GLY A 213 -18.56 49.43 -7.49
CA GLY A 213 -18.10 49.50 -8.87
C GLY A 213 -16.61 49.81 -8.93
N SER A 214 -15.87 48.91 -9.54
CA SER A 214 -14.56 49.18 -10.12
C SER A 214 -14.41 48.25 -11.32
N GLN A 215 -14.18 48.86 -12.47
CA GLN A 215 -13.92 48.22 -13.75
C GLN A 215 -13.00 47.01 -13.56
N GLU A 216 -13.43 45.84 -14.05
CA GLU A 216 -12.58 44.66 -14.21
C GLU A 216 -11.45 45.01 -15.18
N GLN A 217 -10.37 45.57 -14.65
CA GLN A 217 -9.08 45.47 -15.28
C GLN A 217 -8.64 44.01 -15.15
N ASN A 218 -8.80 43.26 -16.23
CA ASN A 218 -8.08 42.02 -16.48
C ASN A 218 -6.58 42.30 -16.38
N GLN A 219 -6.04 42.29 -15.17
CA GLN A 219 -4.60 42.26 -14.95
C GLN A 219 -4.11 40.89 -15.38
N ASP A 220 -3.09 40.89 -16.24
CA ASP A 220 -2.28 39.75 -16.63
C ASP A 220 -1.60 39.13 -15.40
N LYS A 221 -2.37 38.48 -14.52
CA LYS A 221 -1.83 37.76 -13.39
C LYS A 221 -1.31 36.42 -13.93
N PRO A 222 0.01 36.16 -13.86
CA PRO A 222 0.54 34.89 -14.33
C PRO A 222 -0.07 33.76 -13.53
N ILE A 223 -0.72 32.82 -14.22
CA ILE A 223 -1.25 31.59 -13.62
C ILE A 223 -0.04 30.76 -13.15
N SER A 224 -0.03 30.41 -11.86
CA SER A 224 0.99 29.52 -11.30
C SER A 224 0.84 28.10 -11.89
N LYS A 225 1.92 27.30 -11.84
CA LYS A 225 1.88 25.90 -12.33
C LYS A 225 0.77 25.09 -11.64
N ASP A 226 0.60 25.28 -10.34
CA ASP A 226 -0.38 24.53 -9.55
C ASP A 226 -1.82 24.95 -9.91
N GLU A 227 -2.05 26.24 -10.17
CA GLU A 227 -3.34 26.74 -10.66
C GLU A 227 -3.64 26.22 -12.07
N LEU A 228 -2.65 26.19 -12.96
CA LEU A 228 -2.81 25.66 -14.32
C LEU A 228 -3.25 24.19 -14.29
N ILE A 229 -2.61 23.37 -13.46
CA ILE A 229 -2.96 21.95 -13.26
C ILE A 229 -4.38 21.86 -12.72
N LYS A 230 -4.68 22.57 -11.63
CA LYS A 230 -6.00 22.56 -10.99
C LYS A 230 -7.14 22.97 -11.93
N TYR A 231 -6.93 23.99 -12.75
CA TYR A 231 -7.94 24.42 -13.73
C TYR A 231 -8.08 23.43 -14.87
N THR A 232 -6.99 22.81 -15.31
CA THR A 232 -7.00 21.75 -16.32
C THR A 232 -7.82 20.55 -15.83
N GLU A 233 -7.60 20.11 -14.59
CA GLU A 233 -8.40 19.06 -13.96
C GLU A 233 -9.88 19.44 -13.87
N LYS A 234 -10.19 20.68 -13.46
CA LYS A 234 -11.57 21.15 -13.37
C LYS A 234 -12.29 21.18 -14.73
N LEU A 235 -11.62 21.58 -15.80
CA LEU A 235 -12.21 21.73 -17.14
C LEU A 235 -12.34 20.41 -17.89
N PHE A 236 -11.34 19.53 -17.74
CA PHE A 236 -11.21 18.31 -18.53
C PHE A 236 -11.43 17.03 -17.73
N SER A 237 -11.82 17.14 -16.46
CA SER A 237 -12.21 15.97 -15.66
C SER A 237 -13.39 15.26 -16.32
N ASN A 238 -13.19 13.97 -16.61
CA ASN A 238 -14.25 13.07 -17.07
C ASN A 238 -15.29 12.76 -15.95
N ASP A 239 -15.12 13.37 -14.79
CA ASP A 239 -15.89 13.17 -13.55
C ASP A 239 -17.40 13.27 -13.73
N ILE A 240 -17.91 14.24 -14.49
CA ILE A 240 -19.36 14.47 -14.56
C ILE A 240 -20.04 13.32 -15.30
N LEU A 241 -19.46 12.87 -16.41
CA LEU A 241 -20.00 11.75 -17.18
C LEU A 241 -19.77 10.43 -16.44
N TYR A 242 -18.60 10.26 -15.85
CA TYR A 242 -18.27 9.11 -14.99
C TYR A 242 -19.29 8.95 -13.85
N LYS A 243 -19.57 10.02 -13.09
CA LYS A 243 -20.50 10.01 -11.96
C LYS A 243 -21.91 9.59 -12.38
N LYS A 244 -22.40 10.10 -13.51
CA LYS A 244 -23.73 9.74 -14.05
C LYS A 244 -23.82 8.27 -14.47
N ILE A 245 -22.81 7.76 -15.19
CA ILE A 245 -22.81 6.36 -15.62
C ILE A 245 -22.64 5.44 -14.41
N LYS A 246 -21.77 5.81 -13.47
CA LYS A 246 -21.56 5.10 -12.20
C LYS A 246 -22.86 4.97 -11.42
N GLU A 247 -23.62 6.04 -11.26
CA GLU A 247 -24.89 6.04 -10.52
C GLU A 247 -25.88 5.02 -11.07
N LYS A 248 -25.94 4.85 -12.39
CA LYS A 248 -26.80 3.85 -13.02
C LYS A 248 -26.25 2.42 -12.88
N LEU A 249 -24.95 2.27 -13.08
CA LEU A 249 -24.28 0.97 -13.19
C LEU A 249 -23.98 0.31 -11.83
N ILE A 250 -23.58 1.09 -10.84
CA ILE A 250 -23.08 0.61 -9.54
C ILE A 250 -24.17 0.76 -8.49
N GLY A 251 -24.65 -0.37 -7.97
CA GLY A 251 -25.68 -0.37 -6.94
C GLY A 251 -25.12 -0.17 -5.54
N VAL A 252 -23.90 -0.70 -5.30
CA VAL A 252 -23.21 -0.60 -4.01
C VAL A 252 -21.75 -0.27 -4.23
N THR A 253 -21.27 0.78 -3.55
CA THR A 253 -19.83 1.06 -3.43
C THR A 253 -19.38 0.68 -2.03
N ILE A 254 -18.43 -0.25 -1.94
CA ILE A 254 -17.79 -0.72 -0.71
C ILE A 254 -16.45 -0.01 -0.60
N HIS A 255 -16.33 0.88 0.38
CA HIS A 255 -15.04 1.50 0.71
C HIS A 255 -14.18 0.50 1.49
N TYR A 256 -13.27 -0.15 0.78
CA TYR A 256 -12.34 -1.12 1.32
C TYR A 256 -11.17 -0.41 2.01
N HIS A 257 -11.04 -0.70 3.29
CA HIS A 257 -9.86 -0.40 4.08
C HIS A 257 -9.40 -1.70 4.72
N SER A 258 -8.17 -2.11 4.44
CA SER A 258 -7.62 -3.32 5.04
C SER A 258 -7.37 -3.10 6.52
N ASP A 259 -7.81 -4.04 7.35
CA ASP A 259 -7.33 -4.10 8.72
C ASP A 259 -5.86 -4.56 8.71
N PHE A 260 -4.97 -3.58 8.84
CA PHE A 260 -3.53 -3.78 8.83
C PHE A 260 -3.08 -4.80 9.89
N ARG A 261 -3.77 -4.87 11.03
CA ARG A 261 -3.51 -5.86 12.09
C ARG A 261 -3.78 -7.27 11.59
N ASN A 262 -4.87 -7.47 10.87
CA ASN A 262 -5.27 -8.79 10.37
C ASN A 262 -4.42 -9.24 9.19
N VAL A 263 -4.07 -8.31 8.29
CA VAL A 263 -3.27 -8.62 7.11
C VAL A 263 -1.80 -8.88 7.45
N TYR A 264 -1.27 -8.29 8.52
CA TYR A 264 0.12 -8.48 8.96
C TYR A 264 0.53 -9.97 9.03
N LYS A 265 -0.31 -10.83 9.63
CA LYS A 265 -0.01 -12.26 9.77
C LYS A 265 0.10 -12.96 8.41
N SER A 266 -0.81 -12.67 7.49
CA SER A 266 -0.82 -13.26 6.16
C SER A 266 0.36 -12.78 5.33
N VAL A 267 0.70 -11.49 5.45
CA VAL A 267 1.87 -10.89 4.80
C VAL A 267 3.17 -11.53 5.28
N LEU A 268 3.34 -11.72 6.60
CA LEU A 268 4.52 -12.42 7.11
C LEU A 268 4.65 -13.84 6.55
N LYS A 269 3.54 -14.59 6.48
CA LYS A 269 3.54 -15.96 5.97
C LYS A 269 3.90 -16.04 4.49
N GLU A 270 3.49 -15.06 3.69
CA GLU A 270 3.69 -15.08 2.24
C GLU A 270 5.06 -14.54 1.82
N TYR A 271 5.57 -13.49 2.48
CA TYR A 271 6.73 -12.74 2.00
C TYR A 271 8.04 -13.01 2.77
N ILE A 272 7.98 -13.54 3.99
CA ILE A 272 9.17 -13.87 4.79
C ILE A 272 9.49 -15.35 4.63
N LYS A 273 10.73 -15.64 4.21
CA LYS A 273 11.24 -17.00 3.95
C LYS A 273 11.95 -17.59 5.15
N ASP A 274 12.63 -16.75 5.94
CA ASP A 274 13.35 -17.19 7.14
C ASP A 274 12.41 -17.35 8.35
N ASN A 275 12.39 -18.56 8.91
CA ASN A 275 11.48 -18.91 10.00
C ASN A 275 11.74 -18.15 11.31
N ASP A 276 13.00 -17.83 11.63
CA ASP A 276 13.33 -17.14 12.88
C ASP A 276 13.08 -15.64 12.77
N VAL A 277 13.31 -15.04 11.59
CA VAL A 277 12.89 -13.67 11.27
C VAL A 277 11.37 -13.59 11.38
N ASN A 278 10.64 -14.57 10.82
CA ASN A 278 9.18 -14.61 10.89
C ASN A 278 8.68 -14.63 12.34
N LYS A 279 9.24 -15.50 13.20
CA LYS A 279 8.91 -15.55 14.64
C LYS A 279 9.24 -14.23 15.36
N TYR A 280 10.37 -13.61 15.03
CA TYR A 280 10.78 -12.34 15.61
C TYR A 280 9.80 -11.22 15.23
N LEU A 281 9.49 -11.08 13.94
CA LEU A 281 8.51 -10.10 13.43
C LEU A 281 7.10 -10.34 13.98
N PHE A 282 6.72 -11.60 14.24
CA PHE A 282 5.47 -11.92 14.90
C PHE A 282 5.46 -11.44 16.36
N THR A 283 6.55 -11.65 17.09
CA THR A 283 6.72 -11.18 18.48
C THR A 283 6.72 -9.65 18.56
N LYS A 284 7.36 -8.98 17.59
CA LYS A 284 7.42 -7.51 17.49
C LYS A 284 6.27 -6.90 16.68
N ARG A 285 5.17 -7.63 16.46
CA ARG A 285 4.00 -7.17 15.69
C ARG A 285 3.51 -5.79 16.14
N ASN A 286 3.30 -5.59 17.44
CA ASN A 286 2.76 -4.32 17.95
C ASN A 286 3.71 -3.15 17.68
N LEU A 287 5.03 -3.38 17.73
CA LEU A 287 6.01 -2.36 17.40
C LEU A 287 5.87 -1.90 15.94
N VAL A 288 5.80 -2.87 15.01
CA VAL A 288 5.67 -2.56 13.57
C VAL A 288 4.34 -1.85 13.29
N LEU A 289 3.24 -2.36 13.84
CA LEU A 289 1.92 -1.79 13.62
C LEU A 289 1.81 -0.36 14.19
N ASN A 290 2.35 -0.11 15.38
CA ASN A 290 2.33 1.22 15.98
C ASN A 290 3.09 2.25 15.12
N ILE A 291 4.20 1.86 14.46
CA ILE A 291 4.95 2.75 13.56
C ILE A 291 4.11 3.13 12.33
N PHE A 292 3.35 2.18 11.77
CA PHE A 292 2.49 2.45 10.62
C PHE A 292 1.24 3.25 11.02
N GLU A 293 0.64 2.94 12.18
CA GLU A 293 -0.50 3.65 12.75
C GLU A 293 -0.14 5.10 13.12
N SER A 294 1.01 5.35 13.75
CA SER A 294 1.43 6.70 14.14
C SER A 294 1.70 7.64 12.96
N LYS A 295 2.00 7.06 11.78
CA LYS A 295 2.24 7.79 10.54
C LYS A 295 1.06 7.75 9.56
N GLU A 296 -0.08 7.21 10.00
CA GLU A 296 -1.30 7.02 9.20
C GLU A 296 -1.06 6.32 7.84
N HIS A 297 -0.06 5.43 7.76
CA HIS A 297 0.41 4.87 6.49
C HIS A 297 -0.04 3.43 6.29
N TYR A 298 -1.29 3.19 5.86
CA TYR A 298 -1.88 1.85 5.76
C TYR A 298 -1.60 1.13 4.42
N ASN A 299 -0.36 1.18 3.93
CA ASN A 299 0.01 0.62 2.64
C ASN A 299 0.78 -0.71 2.77
N ILE A 300 0.14 -1.82 2.38
CA ILE A 300 0.70 -3.18 2.49
C ILE A 300 1.96 -3.34 1.62
N ARG A 301 2.07 -2.66 0.48
CA ARG A 301 3.31 -2.72 -0.34
C ARG A 301 4.49 -2.10 0.39
N THR A 302 4.25 -1.09 1.21
CA THR A 302 5.29 -0.48 2.05
C THR A 302 5.72 -1.42 3.16
N LEU A 303 4.76 -2.08 3.80
CA LEU A 303 5.06 -3.12 4.80
C LEU A 303 5.91 -4.24 4.20
N ILE A 304 5.49 -4.81 3.07
CA ILE A 304 6.23 -5.86 2.35
C ILE A 304 7.65 -5.39 2.04
N PHE A 305 7.80 -4.18 1.49
CA PHE A 305 9.08 -3.58 1.17
C PHE A 305 10.00 -3.48 2.41
N ALA A 306 9.45 -3.08 3.56
CA ALA A 306 10.19 -2.92 4.81
C ALA A 306 10.57 -4.25 5.47
N ILE A 307 9.63 -5.20 5.61
CA ILE A 307 9.89 -6.49 6.27
C ILE A 307 10.88 -7.35 5.47
N MET A 308 10.84 -7.29 4.13
CA MET A 308 11.78 -8.00 3.27
C MET A 308 13.18 -7.38 3.37
N ALA A 309 13.27 -6.06 3.55
CA ALA A 309 14.54 -5.41 3.82
C ALA A 309 15.11 -5.81 5.17
N PHE A 310 14.28 -5.82 6.20
CA PHE A 310 14.65 -6.29 7.52
C PHE A 310 15.11 -7.74 7.52
N GLU A 311 14.41 -8.67 6.85
CA GLU A 311 14.81 -10.08 6.74
C GLU A 311 16.26 -10.23 6.24
N LYS A 312 16.62 -9.47 5.20
CA LYS A 312 17.94 -9.55 4.59
C LYS A 312 19.04 -9.06 5.52
N ILE A 313 18.75 -8.05 6.33
CA ILE A 313 19.69 -7.52 7.31
C ILE A 313 19.76 -8.44 8.52
N ASP A 314 18.62 -8.95 9.02
CA ASP A 314 18.56 -9.82 10.21
C ASP A 314 19.34 -11.12 10.00
N ILE A 315 19.32 -11.68 8.79
CA ILE A 315 20.17 -12.83 8.42
C ILE A 315 21.66 -12.53 8.66
N LEU A 316 22.14 -11.32 8.35
CA LEU A 316 23.52 -10.92 8.61
C LEU A 316 23.80 -10.74 10.11
N ILE A 317 22.85 -10.17 10.84
CA ILE A 317 22.99 -9.94 12.29
C ILE A 317 23.14 -11.27 13.03
N LYS A 318 22.41 -12.32 12.60
CA LYS A 318 22.50 -13.66 13.19
C LYS A 318 23.90 -14.28 13.10
N GLU A 319 24.72 -13.86 12.15
CA GLU A 319 26.09 -14.37 11.99
C GLU A 319 27.09 -13.68 12.94
N ILE A 320 26.69 -12.60 13.61
CA ILE A 320 27.56 -11.84 14.51
C ILE A 320 27.60 -12.55 15.87
N LYS A 321 28.82 -12.82 16.36
CA LYS A 321 29.06 -13.39 17.69
C LYS A 321 29.27 -12.28 18.70
N PHE A 322 28.22 -11.91 19.44
CA PHE A 322 28.25 -10.94 20.51
C PHE A 322 27.24 -11.29 21.61
N GLU A 323 27.25 -10.57 22.74
CA GLU A 323 26.26 -10.75 23.81
C GLU A 323 24.83 -10.45 23.33
N GLN A 324 23.90 -11.39 23.58
CA GLN A 324 22.54 -11.36 23.02
C GLN A 324 21.77 -10.07 23.33
N LYS A 325 21.98 -9.47 24.51
CA LYS A 325 21.36 -8.20 24.91
C LYS A 325 21.59 -7.10 23.86
N TYR A 326 22.84 -6.92 23.43
CA TYR A 326 23.19 -5.84 22.50
C TYR A 326 22.80 -6.19 21.07
N ILE A 327 22.85 -7.48 20.70
CA ILE A 327 22.31 -7.95 19.42
C ILE A 327 20.82 -7.62 19.34
N ASP A 328 20.04 -7.93 20.37
CA ASP A 328 18.60 -7.66 20.38
C ASP A 328 18.27 -6.16 20.34
N GLU A 329 19.09 -5.32 20.98
CA GLU A 329 19.00 -3.85 20.89
C GLU A 329 19.22 -3.37 19.45
N GLN A 330 20.27 -3.84 18.77
CA GLN A 330 20.54 -3.48 17.37
C GLN A 330 19.44 -4.01 16.44
N ARG A 331 18.97 -5.25 16.62
CA ARG A 331 17.87 -5.82 15.84
C ARG A 331 16.60 -4.98 15.95
N GLU A 332 16.25 -4.54 17.15
CA GLU A 332 15.06 -3.70 17.36
C GLU A 332 15.23 -2.31 16.72
N ASN A 333 16.40 -1.68 16.87
CA ASN A 333 16.69 -0.37 16.27
C ASN A 333 16.66 -0.44 14.74
N ILE A 334 17.27 -1.46 14.15
CA ILE A 334 17.24 -1.69 12.70
C ILE A 334 15.82 -1.96 12.23
N LEU A 335 15.02 -2.73 12.99
CA LEU A 335 13.61 -2.95 12.67
C LEU A 335 12.83 -1.63 12.62
N LYS A 336 12.95 -0.80 13.68
CA LYS A 336 12.31 0.53 13.72
C LYS A 336 12.74 1.39 12.54
N TYR A 337 14.03 1.40 12.25
CA TYR A 337 14.59 2.24 11.19
C TYR A 337 14.14 1.77 9.79
N CYS A 338 14.18 0.46 9.51
CA CYS A 338 13.66 -0.12 8.27
C CYS A 338 12.19 0.26 8.02
N MET A 339 11.33 0.15 9.04
CA MET A 339 9.91 0.51 8.92
C MET A 339 9.73 2.00 8.66
N THR A 340 10.42 2.83 9.44
CA THR A 340 10.27 4.29 9.36
C THR A 340 10.81 4.84 8.05
N LEU A 341 11.99 4.40 7.63
CA LEU A 341 12.59 4.80 6.36
C LEU A 341 11.77 4.32 5.17
N ALA A 342 11.22 3.10 5.22
CA ALA A 342 10.34 2.60 4.17
C ALA A 342 9.11 3.49 3.96
N ILE A 343 8.45 3.92 5.04
CA ILE A 343 7.32 4.87 4.97
C ILE A 343 7.80 6.19 4.36
N HIS A 344 8.91 6.74 4.88
CA HIS A 344 9.47 8.00 4.43
C HIS A 344 9.77 8.03 2.91
N LEU A 345 10.41 6.97 2.39
CA LEU A 345 10.71 6.82 0.97
C LEU A 345 9.44 6.68 0.12
N LYS A 346 8.40 5.99 0.62
CA LYS A 346 7.14 5.79 -0.10
C LYS A 346 6.25 7.03 -0.11
N LEU A 347 6.46 7.96 0.81
CA LEU A 347 5.91 9.31 0.76
C LEU A 347 6.69 10.23 -0.20
N GLY A 348 7.70 9.71 -0.92
CA GLY A 348 8.49 10.49 -1.88
C GLY A 348 9.53 11.41 -1.24
N LYS A 349 9.76 11.29 0.07
CA LYS A 349 10.77 12.07 0.78
C LYS A 349 12.16 11.45 0.61
N LYS A 350 13.21 12.28 0.70
CA LYS A 350 14.60 11.84 0.55
C LYS A 350 15.13 11.27 1.86
N PRO A 351 16.00 10.25 1.82
CA PRO A 351 16.67 9.74 3.03
C PRO A 351 17.52 10.82 3.68
N TYR A 352 17.90 10.57 4.93
CA TYR A 352 18.81 11.45 5.66
C TYR A 352 20.15 11.60 4.93
N SER A 353 20.69 12.83 4.92
CA SER A 353 21.97 13.12 4.29
C SER A 353 23.13 12.84 5.24
N TRP A 354 23.80 11.70 5.04
CA TRP A 354 25.03 11.35 5.74
C TRP A 354 26.19 12.26 5.29
N LYS A 355 26.46 13.33 6.06
CA LYS A 355 27.57 14.26 5.80
C LYS A 355 28.92 13.52 5.76
N ASP A 356 29.79 13.91 4.83
CA ASP A 356 31.19 13.50 4.65
C ASP A 356 31.50 12.00 4.49
N GLY A 357 30.49 11.12 4.40
CA GLY A 357 30.67 9.69 4.16
C GLY A 357 31.33 8.89 5.30
N THR A 358 31.85 9.58 6.32
CA THR A 358 32.51 9.02 7.51
C THR A 358 31.49 8.51 8.53
N VAL A 359 30.37 9.20 8.69
CA VAL A 359 29.28 8.80 9.59
C VAL A 359 28.49 7.67 8.95
N LYS A 360 28.42 6.52 9.63
CA LYS A 360 27.72 5.31 9.16
C LYS A 360 26.52 4.92 10.02
N SER A 361 26.37 5.52 11.21
CA SER A 361 25.23 5.34 12.11
C SER A 361 25.11 6.53 13.06
N GLY A 362 23.94 6.72 13.68
CA GLY A 362 23.73 7.74 14.71
C GLY A 362 22.27 8.14 14.86
N ASN A 363 21.98 9.01 15.85
CA ASN A 363 20.65 9.60 16.00
C ASN A 363 20.41 10.65 14.91
N ILE A 364 19.38 10.44 14.10
CA ILE A 364 19.00 11.30 12.99
C ILE A 364 17.57 11.79 13.16
N SER A 365 17.27 12.97 12.63
CA SER A 365 15.89 13.45 12.43
C SER A 365 15.43 13.00 11.06
N ILE A 366 14.29 12.29 11.00
CA ILE A 366 13.72 11.86 9.72
C ILE A 366 12.91 12.98 9.06
N ASP A 367 12.35 13.91 9.84
CA ASP A 367 11.65 15.07 9.29
C ASP A 367 12.55 16.32 9.35
N ASP A 368 12.37 17.21 8.37
CA ASP A 368 13.13 18.48 8.23
C ASP A 368 12.89 19.46 9.39
N ASP A 369 11.96 19.14 10.30
CA ASP A 369 11.59 19.99 11.42
C ASP A 369 12.49 19.72 12.64
N TYR A 370 13.65 20.37 12.67
CA TYR A 370 14.72 20.18 13.67
C TYR A 370 14.29 20.35 15.14
N LEU A 371 13.15 20.98 15.43
CA LEU A 371 12.69 21.27 16.80
C LEU A 371 11.69 20.24 17.33
N PHE A 372 10.97 19.54 16.45
CA PHE A 372 9.91 18.59 16.81
C PHE A 372 10.01 17.24 16.06
N GLY A 373 11.06 17.06 15.26
CA GLY A 373 11.26 15.87 14.45
C GLY A 373 11.46 14.61 15.28
N GLU A 374 10.86 13.51 14.83
CA GLU A 374 11.09 12.20 15.42
C GLU A 374 12.57 11.82 15.23
N HIS A 375 13.28 11.69 16.37
CA HIS A 375 14.64 11.17 16.38
C HIS A 375 14.64 9.65 16.40
N ILE A 376 15.44 9.06 15.51
CA ILE A 376 15.63 7.62 15.43
C ILE A 376 17.11 7.31 15.24
N PHE A 377 17.55 6.16 15.75
CA PHE A 377 18.89 5.66 15.48
C PHE A 377 18.93 5.11 14.04
N GLY A 378 19.55 5.87 13.14
CA GLY A 378 19.70 5.55 11.74
C GLY A 378 20.96 4.76 11.43
N TYR A 379 20.92 4.03 10.33
CA TYR A 379 22.04 3.23 9.82
C TYR A 379 22.20 3.47 8.33
N LYS A 380 23.39 3.92 7.89
CA LYS A 380 23.64 4.22 6.47
C LYS A 380 23.44 3.00 5.57
N PHE A 381 23.83 1.81 6.04
CA PHE A 381 23.64 0.59 5.26
C PHE A 381 22.15 0.22 5.07
N VAL A 382 21.27 0.66 5.96
CA VAL A 382 19.82 0.48 5.79
C VAL A 382 19.33 1.38 4.67
N ASP A 383 19.80 2.63 4.60
CA ASP A 383 19.52 3.56 3.49
C ASP A 383 20.00 2.97 2.17
N ASP A 384 21.26 2.56 2.11
CA ASP A 384 21.87 1.99 0.91
C ASP A 384 21.10 0.75 0.44
N TYR A 385 20.64 -0.08 1.37
CA TYR A 385 19.86 -1.25 1.03
C TYR A 385 18.45 -0.93 0.55
N LEU A 386 17.73 -0.01 1.20
CA LEU A 386 16.37 0.36 0.79
C LEU A 386 16.36 1.11 -0.55
N LEU A 387 17.41 1.89 -0.85
CA LEU A 387 17.53 2.68 -2.08
C LEU A 387 18.10 1.87 -3.24
N TYR A 388 19.21 1.16 -3.01
CA TYR A 388 20.03 0.58 -4.08
C TYR A 388 20.10 -0.94 -4.06
N ARG A 389 19.50 -1.60 -3.05
CA ARG A 389 19.60 -3.06 -2.84
C ARG A 389 21.04 -3.56 -2.72
N SER A 390 21.94 -2.69 -2.27
CA SER A 390 23.36 -2.97 -2.14
C SER A 390 23.82 -2.75 -0.71
N PHE A 391 24.65 -3.66 -0.20
CA PHE A 391 25.44 -3.45 0.99
C PHE A 391 26.69 -4.33 0.97
N ASN A 392 27.68 -3.98 1.79
CA ASN A 392 28.83 -4.81 2.06
C ASN A 392 28.63 -5.55 3.40
N CYS A 393 28.51 -6.88 3.35
CA CYS A 393 28.24 -7.71 4.53
C CYS A 393 29.31 -7.56 5.62
N GLU A 394 30.58 -7.48 5.25
CA GLU A 394 31.69 -7.41 6.20
C GLU A 394 31.76 -6.03 6.86
N GLU A 395 31.52 -4.97 6.07
CA GLU A 395 31.43 -3.61 6.58
C GLU A 395 30.28 -3.44 7.58
N ILE A 396 29.11 -4.03 7.29
CA ILE A 396 27.96 -4.01 8.22
C ILE A 396 28.32 -4.70 9.52
N LYS A 397 28.90 -5.90 9.47
CA LYS A 397 29.26 -6.66 10.67
C LYS A 397 30.25 -5.88 11.53
N ASN A 398 31.29 -5.32 10.94
CA ASN A 398 32.30 -4.53 11.66
C ASN A 398 31.68 -3.27 12.29
N LEU A 399 30.79 -2.58 11.58
CA LEU A 399 30.07 -1.43 12.11
C LEU A 399 29.19 -1.81 13.31
N LEU A 400 28.42 -2.89 13.19
CA LEU A 400 27.54 -3.33 14.27
C LEU A 400 28.32 -3.80 15.50
N ILE A 401 29.43 -4.50 15.30
CA ILE A 401 30.34 -4.90 16.40
C ILE A 401 30.85 -3.65 17.12
N HIS A 402 31.36 -2.66 16.38
CA HIS A 402 31.87 -1.42 16.97
C HIS A 402 30.79 -0.68 17.79
N ILE A 403 29.58 -0.53 17.25
CA ILE A 403 28.45 0.10 17.97
C ILE A 403 28.13 -0.68 19.26
N MET A 404 28.15 -2.02 19.21
CA MET A 404 27.87 -2.85 20.38
C MET A 404 28.99 -2.81 21.42
N GLU A 405 30.25 -2.69 21.00
CA GLU A 405 31.40 -2.51 21.89
C GLU A 405 31.31 -1.17 22.63
N ASP A 406 31.12 -0.06 21.91
CA ASP A 406 30.95 1.27 22.50
C ASP A 406 29.80 1.26 23.52
N ARG A 407 28.67 0.63 23.17
CA ARG A 407 27.51 0.52 24.06
C ARG A 407 27.79 -0.32 25.31
N LYS A 408 28.57 -1.39 25.17
CA LYS A 408 28.99 -2.24 26.28
C LYS A 408 29.93 -1.49 27.22
N GLU A 409 30.85 -0.69 26.68
CA GLU A 409 31.72 0.17 27.48
C GLU A 409 30.91 1.22 28.25
N GLU A 410 29.92 1.87 27.62
CA GLU A 410 28.99 2.78 28.30
C GLU A 410 28.25 2.09 29.45
N ASP A 411 27.74 0.88 29.23
CA ASP A 411 27.01 0.12 30.25
C ASP A 411 27.92 -0.30 31.41
N GLN A 412 29.16 -0.69 31.11
CA GLN A 412 30.18 -1.00 32.13
C GLN A 412 30.55 0.24 32.92
N TYR A 413 30.75 1.37 32.25
CA TYR A 413 31.02 2.66 32.89
C TYR A 413 29.85 3.10 33.78
N LYS A 414 28.60 2.98 33.32
CA LYS A 414 27.41 3.27 34.13
C LYS A 414 27.30 2.34 35.34
N LYS A 415 27.59 1.05 35.18
CA LYS A 415 27.63 0.11 36.32
C LYS A 415 28.73 0.47 37.31
N PHE A 416 29.90 0.85 36.82
CA PHE A 416 31.01 1.31 37.64
C PHE A 416 30.62 2.58 38.41
N GLN A 417 30.11 3.60 37.71
CA GLN A 417 29.60 4.84 38.30
C GLN A 417 28.54 4.55 39.36
N ASN A 418 27.54 3.71 39.06
CA ASN A 418 26.49 3.33 40.00
C ASN A 418 27.03 2.54 41.21
N SER A 419 28.14 1.82 41.06
CA SER A 419 28.80 1.09 42.15
C SER A 419 29.60 1.99 43.11
N LEU A 420 29.84 3.25 42.75
CA LEU A 420 30.59 4.18 43.60
C LEU A 420 29.77 4.52 44.85
N SER A 421 30.43 4.49 46.00
CA SER A 421 29.81 4.70 47.30
C SER A 421 29.26 6.12 47.48
N TYR A 422 29.73 7.08 46.67
CA TYR A 422 29.17 8.43 46.62
C TYR A 422 27.68 8.44 46.27
N ASN A 423 27.17 7.49 45.48
CA ASN A 423 25.73 7.41 45.19
C ASN A 423 24.88 7.16 46.45
N SER A 424 25.47 6.65 47.53
CA SER A 424 24.79 6.45 48.82
C SER A 424 24.54 7.76 49.59
N LEU A 425 25.05 8.89 49.08
CA LEU A 425 24.83 10.25 49.58
C LEU A 425 23.87 11.07 48.69
N VAL A 426 23.27 10.47 47.65
CA VAL A 426 22.30 11.17 46.79
C VAL A 426 21.10 11.70 47.58
N ALA A 427 20.69 11.00 48.65
CA ALA A 427 19.65 11.42 49.59
C ALA A 427 20.23 11.72 50.98
N TRP A 428 21.36 12.44 51.03
CA TRP A 428 22.06 12.71 52.30
C TRP A 428 21.20 13.43 53.35
N TRP A 429 20.17 14.18 52.93
CA TRP A 429 19.22 14.86 53.83
C TRP A 429 18.29 13.90 54.59
N GLU A 430 18.29 12.60 54.27
CA GLU A 430 17.56 11.54 54.98
C GLU A 430 18.45 10.74 55.94
N LEU A 431 19.73 11.11 56.07
CA LEU A 431 20.72 10.39 56.87
C LEU A 431 21.08 11.19 58.13
N GLU A 432 21.41 10.48 59.21
CA GLU A 432 21.94 11.10 60.42
C GLU A 432 23.40 11.56 60.24
N ASP A 433 23.83 12.59 60.96
CA ASP A 433 25.15 13.22 60.80
C ASP A 433 26.33 12.23 60.94
N ASP A 434 26.20 11.24 61.82
CA ASP A 434 27.20 10.20 62.02
C ASP A 434 27.25 9.21 60.83
N GLU A 435 26.11 8.87 60.24
CA GLU A 435 26.02 8.02 59.04
C GLU A 435 26.64 8.71 57.82
N ILE A 436 26.47 10.03 57.70
CA ILE A 436 27.09 10.83 56.65
C ILE A 436 28.62 10.81 56.82
N ARG A 437 29.13 10.97 58.06
CA ARG A 437 30.57 10.98 58.35
C ARG A 437 31.22 9.63 58.03
N ASP A 438 30.56 8.53 58.37
CA ASP A 438 31.04 7.17 58.06
C ASP A 438 31.06 6.91 56.55
N LYS A 439 30.01 7.31 55.83
CA LYS A 439 29.95 7.21 54.36
C LYS A 439 31.02 8.05 53.67
N LEU A 440 31.27 9.28 54.13
CA LEU A 440 32.33 10.14 53.59
C LEU A 440 33.72 9.53 53.79
N THR A 441 33.96 8.93 54.95
CA THR A 441 35.24 8.24 55.24
C THR A 441 35.45 7.04 54.33
N TYR A 442 34.37 6.28 54.06
CA TYR A 442 34.40 5.15 53.13
C TYR A 442 34.65 5.58 51.68
N ILE A 443 34.03 6.68 51.24
CA ILE A 443 34.24 7.26 49.90
C ILE A 443 35.68 7.71 49.71
N LEU A 444 36.27 8.39 50.71
CA LEU A 444 37.66 8.83 50.65
C LEU A 444 38.62 7.64 50.48
N LYS A 445 38.37 6.56 51.22
CA LYS A 445 39.16 5.33 51.11
C LYS A 445 38.97 4.63 49.75
N GLU A 446 37.74 4.59 49.23
CA GLU A 446 37.43 4.02 47.92
C GLU A 446 38.13 4.80 46.78
N LEU A 447 38.20 6.13 46.88
CA LEU A 447 38.89 6.99 45.92
C LEU A 447 40.41 6.76 45.91
N GLU A 448 41.01 6.53 47.08
CA GLU A 448 42.43 6.20 47.22
C GLU A 448 42.77 4.80 46.65
N GLU A 449 41.91 3.80 46.87
CA GLU A 449 42.15 2.42 46.45
C GLU A 449 41.89 2.19 44.94
N LYS A 450 40.90 2.87 44.35
CA LYS A 450 40.47 2.62 42.96
C LYS A 450 41.17 3.49 41.90
N ASN A 451 42.11 4.36 42.29
CA ASN A 451 42.88 5.24 41.38
C ASN A 451 41.95 6.00 40.39
N ILE A 452 40.80 6.47 40.90
CA ILE A 452 39.76 7.10 40.08
C ILE A 452 40.23 8.49 39.68
N ILE A 453 40.71 8.62 38.44
CA ILE A 453 40.89 9.95 37.83
C ILE A 453 39.49 10.48 37.51
N LEU A 454 38.96 11.33 38.39
CA LEU A 454 37.82 12.19 38.07
C LEU A 454 38.24 13.13 36.94
N TYR A 455 38.04 12.72 35.69
CA TYR A 455 38.06 13.65 34.57
C TYR A 455 36.89 14.60 34.78
N THR A 456 37.20 15.76 35.33
CA THR A 456 36.32 16.93 35.29
C THR A 456 36.12 17.25 33.82
N LEU A 457 34.89 17.04 33.33
CA LEU A 457 34.42 17.69 32.12
C LEU A 457 34.70 19.19 32.30
N LYS A 458 35.73 19.69 31.62
CA LYS A 458 35.88 21.13 31.42
C LYS A 458 34.62 21.57 30.67
N VAL A 459 33.78 22.32 31.39
CA VAL A 459 32.60 23.03 30.89
C VAL A 459 32.95 23.86 29.67
#